data_AF-A0AAE1WYP7-F1
#
_entry.id   AF-A0AAE1WYP7-F1
#
_cell.length_a   1.000
_cell.length_b   1.000
_cell.length_c   1.000
_cell.angle_alpha   90.00
_cell.angle_beta   90.00
_cell.angle_gamma   90.00
#
_symmetry.space_group_name_H-M   'P 1'
#
loop_
_entity.id
_entity.type
_entity.pdbx_description
1 polymer ?
#
loop_
_entity_poly.entity_id
_entity_poly.type
_entity_poly.pdbx_seq_one_letter_code
_entity_poly.pdbx_strand_id
1 'polypeptide(L)'
;MMILEYVVILYLDLEMVEFELHDVLIASISQVMMESISKGVMIVDDLAPNLSTETFYGDSLRLQQVLATFFLVSVNATLSGGQLGLAATLTKDSLGETVQLGHLEFRITHSGGGIAQELLNQMFGEVAEVSEDGINLFISRKLVRLMNGDVQYLREAGRSTFIITVELAICDKACE
;
A
#
# COMPACT_ATOMS: atom_id res chain seq x y z
N MET A 1 -13.02 1.18 -21.22
CA MET A 1 -13.20 2.39 -20.40
C MET A 1 -12.21 2.42 -19.24
N MET A 2 -12.10 1.35 -18.45
CA MET A 2 -11.15 1.25 -17.31
C MET A 2 -9.68 1.54 -17.67
N ILE A 3 -9.15 1.01 -18.78
CA ILE A 3 -7.75 1.23 -19.19
C ILE A 3 -7.41 2.74 -19.37
N LEU A 4 -8.38 3.56 -19.76
CA LEU A 4 -8.14 4.99 -19.98
C LEU A 4 -8.00 5.75 -18.64
N GLU A 5 -8.81 5.42 -17.64
CA GLU A 5 -8.69 5.97 -16.28
C GLU A 5 -7.33 5.59 -15.66
N TYR A 6 -6.92 4.34 -15.85
CA TYR A 6 -5.64 3.83 -15.39
C TYR A 6 -4.42 4.52 -16.02
N VAL A 7 -4.49 4.82 -17.32
CA VAL A 7 -3.43 5.58 -17.99
C VAL A 7 -3.40 7.01 -17.46
N VAL A 8 -4.56 7.66 -17.30
CA VAL A 8 -4.63 9.03 -16.78
C VAL A 8 -4.00 9.14 -15.38
N ILE A 9 -4.23 8.17 -14.50
CA ILE A 9 -3.64 8.15 -13.14
C ILE A 9 -2.10 8.19 -13.17
N LEU A 10 -1.47 7.55 -14.15
CA LEU A 10 0.00 7.54 -14.30
C LEU A 10 0.57 8.84 -14.88
N TYR A 11 -0.25 9.66 -15.53
CA TYR A 11 0.17 10.91 -16.20
C TYR A 11 -0.19 12.18 -15.41
N LEU A 12 -0.94 12.05 -14.32
CA LEU A 12 -1.25 13.17 -13.44
C LEU A 12 -0.11 13.34 -12.42
N ASP A 13 0.32 14.57 -12.20
CA ASP A 13 1.25 14.92 -11.11
C ASP A 13 0.63 14.54 -9.76
N LEU A 14 1.46 14.12 -8.80
CA LEU A 14 1.01 13.82 -7.43
C LEU A 14 0.37 15.08 -6.83
N GLU A 15 -0.84 14.94 -6.31
CA GLU A 15 -1.50 16.01 -5.58
C GLU A 15 -0.90 16.09 -4.18
N MET A 16 -0.28 17.21 -3.83
CA MET A 16 0.42 17.34 -2.55
C MET A 16 -0.50 18.00 -1.52
N VAL A 17 -1.02 17.18 -0.59
CA VAL A 17 -1.91 17.62 0.49
C VAL A 17 -1.43 17.12 1.83
N GLU A 18 -1.81 17.82 2.89
CA GLU A 18 -1.61 17.37 4.27
C GLU A 18 -2.63 16.28 4.61
N PHE A 19 -2.18 15.19 5.25
CA PHE A 19 -3.06 14.10 5.68
C PHE A 19 -2.51 13.32 6.87
N GLU A 20 -3.41 12.73 7.66
CA GLU A 20 -3.05 11.77 8.71
C GLU A 20 -2.94 10.36 8.12
N LEU A 21 -1.88 9.63 8.47
CA LEU A 21 -1.69 8.26 7.97
C LEU A 21 -2.83 7.32 8.41
N HIS A 22 -3.39 7.56 9.59
CA HIS A 22 -4.53 6.80 10.10
C HIS A 22 -5.74 6.81 9.15
N ASP A 23 -6.09 7.97 8.60
CA ASP A 23 -7.25 8.12 7.71
C ASP A 23 -7.06 7.32 6.42
N VAL A 24 -5.85 7.37 5.85
CA VAL A 24 -5.49 6.60 4.65
C VAL A 24 -5.61 5.10 4.91
N LEU A 25 -5.13 4.62 6.06
CA LEU A 25 -5.21 3.21 6.43
C LEU A 25 -6.65 2.74 6.66
N ILE A 26 -7.46 3.52 7.39
CA ILE A 26 -8.88 3.21 7.58
C ILE A 26 -9.61 3.14 6.25
N ALA A 27 -9.41 4.13 5.38
CA ALA A 27 -10.08 4.19 4.08
C ALA A 27 -9.65 3.04 3.16
N SER A 28 -8.39 2.63 3.23
CA SER A 28 -7.86 1.49 2.47
C SER A 28 -8.45 0.15 2.96
N ILE A 29 -8.50 -0.06 4.27
CA ILE A 29 -9.08 -1.28 4.86
C ILE A 29 -10.59 -1.33 4.59
N SER A 30 -11.29 -0.21 4.74
CA SER A 30 -12.75 -0.11 4.54
C SER A 30 -13.18 -0.57 3.14
N GLN A 31 -12.37 -0.29 2.11
CA GLN A 31 -12.65 -0.70 0.73
C GLN A 31 -12.63 -2.23 0.54
N VAL A 32 -11.89 -2.97 1.36
CA VAL A 32 -11.77 -4.43 1.24
C VAL A 32 -12.60 -5.20 2.28
N MET A 33 -13.26 -4.49 3.20
CA MET A 33 -14.01 -5.11 4.30
C MET A 33 -15.09 -6.08 3.82
N MET A 34 -15.82 -5.76 2.75
CA MET A 34 -16.87 -6.66 2.23
C MET A 34 -16.28 -7.99 1.74
N GLU A 35 -15.17 -7.96 1.02
CA GLU A 35 -14.49 -9.17 0.54
C GLU A 35 -13.84 -9.95 1.69
N SER A 36 -13.28 -9.24 2.67
CA SER A 36 -12.74 -9.86 3.87
C SER A 36 -13.81 -10.63 4.65
N ILE A 37 -14.98 -10.02 4.84
CA ILE A 37 -16.12 -10.64 5.53
C ILE A 37 -16.68 -11.82 4.72
N SER A 38 -16.84 -11.68 3.40
CA SER A 38 -17.38 -12.75 2.54
C SER A 38 -16.52 -14.02 2.61
N LYS A 39 -15.20 -13.85 2.70
CA LYS A 39 -14.23 -14.95 2.84
C LYS A 39 -13.97 -15.37 4.28
N GLY A 40 -14.45 -14.62 5.28
CA GLY A 40 -14.14 -14.85 6.69
C GLY A 40 -12.65 -14.62 7.02
N VAL A 41 -11.98 -13.75 6.26
CA VAL A 41 -10.59 -13.34 6.54
C VAL A 41 -10.62 -12.24 7.60
N MET A 42 -9.82 -12.38 8.64
CA MET A 42 -9.66 -11.36 9.68
C MET A 42 -8.49 -10.44 9.34
N ILE A 43 -8.75 -9.13 9.25
CA ILE A 43 -7.69 -8.13 9.13
C ILE A 43 -7.30 -7.69 10.54
N VAL A 44 -6.00 -7.73 10.84
CA VAL A 44 -5.43 -7.34 12.13
C VAL A 44 -4.36 -6.30 11.89
N ASP A 45 -4.53 -5.13 12.49
CA ASP A 45 -3.54 -4.07 12.50
C ASP A 45 -2.63 -4.18 13.74
N ASP A 46 -1.33 -4.06 13.50
CA ASP A 46 -0.26 -3.97 14.52
C ASP A 46 0.51 -2.66 14.28
N LEU A 47 -0.25 -1.56 14.23
CA LEU A 47 0.29 -0.22 14.03
C LEU A 47 0.71 0.37 15.37
N ALA A 48 1.93 0.90 15.43
CA ALA A 48 2.37 1.63 16.60
C ALA A 48 1.50 2.90 16.77
N PRO A 49 0.90 3.16 17.96
CA PRO A 49 -0.04 4.28 18.15
C PRO A 49 0.52 5.67 17.78
N ASN A 50 1.83 5.85 17.93
CA ASN A 50 2.52 7.06 17.54
C ASN A 50 2.54 7.26 16.02
N LEU A 51 2.63 6.18 15.24
CA LEU A 51 2.66 6.24 13.78
C LEU A 51 1.30 6.65 13.20
N SER A 52 0.20 6.20 13.81
CA SER A 52 -1.14 6.59 13.36
C SER A 52 -1.40 8.10 13.46
N THR A 53 -0.78 8.79 14.42
CA THR A 53 -0.99 10.23 14.65
C THR A 53 -0.03 11.14 13.87
N GLU A 54 0.87 10.55 13.08
CA GLU A 54 1.80 11.31 12.24
C GLU A 54 1.07 11.87 11.01
N THR A 55 1.40 13.12 10.70
CA THR A 55 0.84 13.85 9.57
C THR A 55 1.90 13.97 8.49
N PHE A 56 1.51 13.70 7.25
CA PHE A 56 2.38 13.70 6.09
C PHE A 56 1.88 14.69 5.04
N TYR A 57 2.79 15.13 4.18
CA TYR A 57 2.49 15.92 3.00
C TYR A 57 2.77 15.10 1.73
N GLY A 58 1.72 14.82 0.96
CA GLY A 58 1.77 13.98 -0.23
C GLY A 58 0.40 13.65 -0.80
N ASP A 59 0.36 12.70 -1.75
CA ASP A 59 -0.88 12.28 -2.40
C ASP A 59 -1.54 11.14 -1.61
N SER A 60 -2.39 11.53 -0.66
CA SER A 60 -3.12 10.61 0.23
C SER A 60 -4.05 9.67 -0.53
N LEU A 61 -4.70 10.17 -1.59
CA LEU A 61 -5.66 9.39 -2.38
C LEU A 61 -4.96 8.28 -3.16
N ARG A 62 -3.81 8.57 -3.78
CA ARG A 62 -3.02 7.54 -4.46
C ARG A 62 -2.42 6.55 -3.49
N LEU A 63 -1.96 6.99 -2.31
CA LEU A 63 -1.46 6.07 -1.29
C LEU A 63 -2.58 5.13 -0.82
N GLN A 64 -3.79 5.66 -0.62
CA GLN A 64 -4.98 4.87 -0.30
C GLN A 64 -5.28 3.83 -1.39
N GLN A 65 -5.22 4.21 -2.67
CA GLN A 65 -5.46 3.30 -3.80
C GLN A 65 -4.42 2.18 -3.85
N VAL A 66 -3.14 2.52 -3.64
CA VAL A 66 -2.04 1.57 -3.56
C VAL A 66 -2.33 0.55 -2.47
N LEU A 67 -2.56 1.00 -1.24
CA LEU A 67 -2.76 0.13 -0.10
C LEU A 67 -4.02 -0.74 -0.25
N ALA A 68 -5.15 -0.16 -0.71
CA ALA A 68 -6.38 -0.90 -0.98
C ALA A 68 -6.16 -2.04 -2.00
N THR A 69 -5.39 -1.79 -3.07
CA THR A 69 -5.06 -2.81 -4.07
C THR A 69 -4.32 -3.98 -3.44
N PHE A 70 -3.28 -3.72 -2.67
CA PHE A 70 -2.48 -4.76 -2.02
C PHE A 70 -3.26 -5.50 -0.92
N PHE A 71 -4.13 -4.81 -0.18
CA PHE A 71 -5.06 -5.46 0.74
C PHE A 71 -6.00 -6.42 0.01
N LEU A 72 -6.62 -5.98 -1.08
CA LEU A 72 -7.59 -6.80 -1.83
C LEU A 72 -6.94 -8.07 -2.38
N VAL A 73 -5.79 -7.93 -3.03
CA VAL A 73 -5.03 -9.07 -3.56
C VAL A 73 -4.62 -10.04 -2.45
N SER A 74 -4.23 -9.51 -1.29
CA SER A 74 -3.85 -10.35 -0.14
C SER A 74 -5.07 -11.07 0.48
N VAL A 75 -6.22 -10.39 0.62
CA VAL A 75 -7.49 -11.02 1.04
C VAL A 75 -7.87 -12.13 0.07
N ASN A 76 -7.79 -11.87 -1.24
CA ASN A 76 -8.12 -12.83 -2.30
C ASN A 76 -7.21 -14.07 -2.28
N ALA A 77 -5.94 -13.91 -1.94
CA ALA A 77 -4.99 -15.01 -1.80
C ALA A 77 -5.04 -15.73 -0.44
N THR A 78 -5.67 -15.14 0.57
CA THR A 78 -5.85 -15.76 1.87
C THR A 78 -6.94 -16.84 1.81
N LEU A 79 -6.69 -17.98 2.44
CA LEU A 79 -7.69 -19.03 2.59
C LEU A 79 -8.84 -18.55 3.49
N SER A 80 -10.07 -19.04 3.24
CA SER A 80 -11.22 -18.69 4.08
C SER A 80 -10.99 -19.04 5.55
N GLY A 81 -11.37 -18.13 6.45
CA GLY A 81 -11.06 -18.25 7.88
C GLY A 81 -9.62 -17.88 8.27
N GLY A 82 -8.80 -17.41 7.33
CA GLY A 82 -7.43 -16.98 7.55
C GLY A 82 -7.30 -15.57 8.13
N GLN A 83 -6.07 -15.07 8.17
CA GLN A 83 -5.74 -13.76 8.74
C GLN A 83 -4.82 -12.98 7.80
N LEU A 84 -5.07 -11.67 7.75
CA LEU A 84 -4.25 -10.66 7.12
C LEU A 84 -3.71 -9.72 8.20
N GLY A 85 -2.40 -9.66 8.37
CA GLY A 85 -1.72 -8.73 9.27
C GLY A 85 -1.23 -7.48 8.53
N LEU A 86 -1.40 -6.32 9.15
CA LEU A 86 -0.81 -5.05 8.73
C LEU A 86 0.15 -4.56 9.81
N ALA A 87 1.41 -4.35 9.45
CA ALA A 87 2.36 -3.61 10.28
C ALA A 87 2.90 -2.42 9.48
N ALA A 88 3.26 -1.33 10.16
CA ALA A 88 3.98 -0.24 9.52
C ALA A 88 5.09 0.30 10.42
N THR A 89 6.17 0.75 9.81
CA THR A 89 7.28 1.42 10.50
C THR A 89 7.59 2.74 9.82
N LEU A 90 8.09 3.70 10.62
CA LEU A 90 8.50 5.02 10.16
C LEU A 90 9.92 5.30 10.64
N THR A 91 10.81 5.58 9.70
CA THR A 91 12.13 6.15 9.99
C THR A 91 12.13 7.60 9.54
N LYS A 92 12.61 8.51 10.38
CA LYS A 92 12.66 9.95 10.08
C LYS A 92 14.10 10.34 9.79
N ASP A 93 14.33 10.87 8.59
CA ASP A 93 15.60 11.45 8.19
C ASP A 93 15.46 12.98 8.10
N SER A 94 16.40 13.70 8.69
CA SER A 94 16.40 15.16 8.62
C SER A 94 16.93 15.63 7.26
N LEU A 95 16.06 16.31 6.50
CA LEU A 95 16.42 16.96 5.25
C LEU A 95 16.73 18.44 5.53
N GLY A 96 17.91 18.70 6.09
CA GLY A 96 18.28 20.03 6.58
C GLY A 96 17.69 20.35 7.95
N GLU A 97 17.39 21.62 8.21
CA GLU A 97 16.94 22.08 9.55
C GLU A 97 15.41 22.12 9.73
N THR A 98 14.64 22.17 8.64
CA THR A 98 13.20 22.49 8.69
C THR A 98 12.29 21.44 8.09
N VAL A 99 12.82 20.44 7.36
CA VAL A 99 12.02 19.41 6.70
C VAL A 99 12.47 18.05 7.18
N GLN A 100 11.53 17.24 7.66
CA GLN A 100 11.76 15.84 7.99
C GLN A 100 11.19 14.97 6.86
N LEU A 101 12.01 14.08 6.31
CA LEU A 101 11.58 13.07 5.36
C LEU A 101 11.26 11.78 6.13
N GLY A 102 10.06 11.27 5.94
CA GLY A 102 9.59 10.02 6.52
C GLY A 102 9.72 8.88 5.52
N HIS A 103 10.47 7.85 5.89
CA HIS A 103 10.52 6.58 5.19
C HIS A 103 9.52 5.64 5.84
N LEU A 104 8.39 5.40 5.16
CA LEU A 104 7.35 4.48 5.59
C LEU A 104 7.56 3.11 4.97
N GLU A 105 7.49 2.06 5.78
CA GLU A 105 7.44 0.68 5.32
C GLU A 105 6.15 0.03 5.83
N PHE A 106 5.27 -0.38 4.92
CA PHE A 106 4.08 -1.17 5.20
C PHE A 106 4.35 -2.64 4.90
N ARG A 107 3.98 -3.52 5.85
CA ARG A 107 4.03 -4.97 5.70
C ARG A 107 2.63 -5.55 5.76
N ILE A 108 2.15 -6.03 4.62
CA ILE A 108 0.86 -6.71 4.49
C ILE A 108 1.14 -8.20 4.41
N THR A 109 0.90 -8.91 5.51
CA THR A 109 1.23 -10.35 5.66
C THR A 109 -0.03 -11.18 5.66
N HIS A 110 -0.12 -12.16 4.78
CA HIS A 110 -1.26 -13.07 4.70
C HIS A 110 -0.82 -14.53 4.87
N SER A 111 -1.74 -15.36 5.37
CA SER A 111 -1.56 -16.80 5.40
C SER A 111 -1.94 -17.44 4.06
N GLY A 112 -1.38 -18.61 3.77
CA GLY A 112 -1.78 -19.43 2.63
C GLY A 112 -0.70 -19.62 1.57
N GLY A 113 -1.16 -19.89 0.34
CA GLY A 113 -0.32 -20.33 -0.78
C GLY A 113 0.52 -19.23 -1.44
N GLY A 114 0.36 -17.98 -1.01
CA GLY A 114 0.96 -16.82 -1.65
C GLY A 114 0.18 -16.37 -2.90
N ILE A 115 0.79 -15.43 -3.63
CA ILE A 115 0.28 -14.88 -4.88
C ILE A 115 0.80 -15.72 -6.04
N ALA A 116 -0.04 -15.94 -7.06
CA ALA A 116 0.36 -16.63 -8.29
C ALA A 116 1.55 -15.91 -8.95
N GLN A 117 2.55 -16.66 -9.41
CA GLN A 117 3.77 -16.08 -9.97
C GLN A 117 3.48 -15.23 -11.21
N GLU A 118 2.50 -15.61 -12.01
CA GLU A 118 2.06 -14.87 -13.19
C GLU A 118 1.56 -13.47 -12.81
N LEU A 119 0.83 -13.36 -11.69
CA LEU A 119 0.32 -12.07 -11.21
C LEU A 119 1.45 -11.18 -10.67
N LEU A 120 2.46 -11.77 -10.02
CA LEU A 120 3.67 -11.05 -9.60
C LEU A 120 4.46 -10.55 -10.83
N ASN A 121 4.62 -11.37 -11.86
CA ASN A 121 5.30 -10.98 -13.10
C ASN A 121 4.54 -9.82 -13.78
N GLN A 122 3.21 -9.82 -13.75
CA GLN A 122 2.39 -8.70 -14.22
C GLN A 122 2.65 -7.42 -13.43
N MET A 123 2.73 -7.49 -12.09
CA MET A 123 3.10 -6.35 -11.23
C MET A 123 4.46 -5.75 -11.60
N PHE A 124 5.43 -6.58 -12.00
CA PHE A 124 6.76 -6.12 -12.42
C PHE A 124 6.83 -5.69 -13.90
N GLY A 125 5.77 -5.91 -14.69
CA GLY A 125 5.70 -5.55 -16.10
C GLY A 125 6.46 -6.51 -17.02
N GLU A 126 6.58 -7.79 -16.63
CA GLU A 126 7.41 -8.79 -17.31
C GLU A 126 6.64 -9.63 -18.36
N VAL A 127 5.34 -9.38 -18.55
CA VAL A 127 4.47 -10.14 -19.46
C VAL A 127 3.55 -9.24 -20.29
N ALA A 128 3.17 -9.72 -21.48
CA ALA A 128 2.33 -8.98 -22.43
C ALA A 128 0.82 -9.12 -22.17
N GLU A 129 0.37 -10.24 -21.60
CA GLU A 129 -1.00 -10.43 -21.17
C GLU A 129 -1.15 -10.04 -19.70
N VAL A 130 -2.08 -9.12 -19.42
CA VAL A 130 -2.34 -8.58 -18.09
C VAL A 130 -3.79 -8.79 -17.71
N SER A 131 -4.02 -9.41 -16.54
CA SER A 131 -5.34 -9.48 -15.93
C SER A 131 -5.70 -8.13 -15.31
N GLU A 132 -6.97 -7.94 -14.94
CA GLU A 132 -7.40 -6.73 -14.23
C GLU A 132 -6.61 -6.51 -12.93
N ASP A 133 -6.44 -7.56 -12.11
CA ASP A 133 -5.61 -7.52 -10.91
C ASP A 133 -4.14 -7.21 -11.23
N GLY A 134 -3.61 -7.73 -12.33
CA GLY A 134 -2.25 -7.47 -12.78
C GLY A 134 -2.03 -6.01 -13.18
N ILE A 135 -2.99 -5.42 -13.88
CA ILE A 135 -2.98 -3.98 -14.22
C ILE A 135 -2.99 -3.14 -12.93
N ASN A 136 -3.87 -3.48 -11.99
CA ASN A 136 -3.99 -2.77 -10.71
C ASN A 136 -2.69 -2.81 -9.89
N LEU A 137 -2.07 -3.99 -9.79
CA LEU A 137 -0.79 -4.15 -9.10
C LEU A 137 0.35 -3.42 -9.80
N PHE A 138 0.41 -3.49 -11.14
CA PHE A 138 1.41 -2.77 -11.92
C PHE A 138 1.31 -1.25 -11.70
N ILE A 139 0.10 -0.69 -11.74
CA ILE A 139 -0.14 0.73 -11.52
C ILE A 139 0.18 1.11 -10.09
N SER A 140 -0.29 0.34 -9.11
CA SER A 140 0.01 0.58 -7.70
C SER A 140 1.52 0.62 -7.46
N ARG A 141 2.28 -0.29 -8.07
CA ARG A 141 3.75 -0.26 -8.01
C ARG A 141 4.36 0.98 -8.68
N LYS A 142 3.81 1.42 -9.83
CA LYS A 142 4.26 2.66 -10.48
C LYS A 142 3.99 3.89 -9.61
N LEU A 143 2.83 3.95 -8.95
CA LEU A 143 2.49 5.02 -8.00
C LEU A 143 3.45 5.05 -6.81
N VAL A 144 3.74 3.89 -6.23
CA VAL A 144 4.75 3.75 -5.16
C VAL A 144 6.11 4.29 -5.61
N ARG A 145 6.54 4.00 -6.85
CA ARG A 145 7.78 4.53 -7.41
C ARG A 145 7.76 6.05 -7.62
N LEU A 146 6.60 6.65 -7.93
CA LEU A 146 6.45 8.10 -7.99
C LEU A 146 6.57 8.74 -6.59
N MET A 147 6.22 8.00 -5.54
CA MET A 147 6.41 8.36 -4.13
C MET A 147 7.82 7.94 -3.61
N ASN A 148 8.80 7.83 -4.50
CA ASN A 148 10.20 7.41 -4.21
C ASN A 148 10.34 6.08 -3.45
N GLY A 149 9.35 5.20 -3.58
CA GLY A 149 9.33 3.90 -2.94
C GLY A 149 9.54 2.72 -3.89
N ASP A 150 9.43 1.50 -3.34
CA ASP A 150 9.27 0.28 -4.13
C ASP A 150 8.38 -0.75 -3.42
N VAL A 151 8.00 -1.78 -4.18
CA VAL A 151 7.23 -2.92 -3.70
C VAL A 151 8.06 -4.19 -3.82
N GLN A 152 8.13 -4.96 -2.73
CA GLN A 152 8.74 -6.28 -2.67
C GLN A 152 7.70 -7.31 -2.23
N TYR A 153 7.94 -8.56 -2.62
CA TYR A 153 7.12 -9.68 -2.20
C TYR A 153 8.00 -10.80 -1.66
N LEU A 154 7.73 -11.21 -0.42
CA LEU A 154 8.44 -12.29 0.27
C LEU A 154 7.49 -13.43 0.55
N ARG A 155 7.96 -14.65 0.30
CA ARG A 155 7.23 -15.89 0.63
C ARG A 155 8.06 -16.72 1.59
N GLU A 156 7.46 -17.02 2.73
CA GLU A 156 8.02 -17.87 3.77
C GLU A 156 7.12 -19.08 4.00
N ALA A 157 7.54 -20.03 4.84
CA ALA A 157 6.77 -21.24 5.11
C ALA A 157 5.39 -20.90 5.74
N GLY A 158 4.34 -20.96 4.93
CA GLY A 158 2.95 -20.73 5.34
C GLY A 158 2.51 -19.26 5.41
N ARG A 159 3.39 -18.32 5.06
CA ARG A 159 3.12 -16.87 5.08
C ARG A 159 3.68 -16.18 3.85
N SER A 160 3.05 -15.08 3.49
CA SER A 160 3.46 -14.27 2.36
C SER A 160 3.24 -12.80 2.68
N THR A 161 4.20 -11.97 2.31
CA THR A 161 4.23 -10.56 2.73
C THR A 161 4.53 -9.66 1.55
N PHE A 162 3.66 -8.71 1.30
CA PHE A 162 4.01 -7.52 0.53
C PHE A 162 4.70 -6.51 1.45
N ILE A 163 5.85 -6.01 1.00
CA ILE A 163 6.57 -4.91 1.64
C ILE A 163 6.48 -3.72 0.70
N ILE A 164 5.80 -2.67 1.13
CA ILE A 164 5.59 -1.45 0.35
C ILE A 164 6.32 -0.34 1.09
N THR A 165 7.23 0.33 0.39
CA THR A 165 7.96 1.48 0.94
C THR A 165 7.52 2.74 0.22
N VAL A 166 7.44 3.87 0.90
CA VAL A 166 7.23 5.21 0.31
C VAL A 166 7.99 6.25 1.11
N GLU A 167 8.35 7.35 0.46
CA GLU A 167 8.95 8.51 1.10
C GLU A 167 7.95 9.67 1.06
N LEU A 168 7.69 10.27 2.22
CA LEU A 168 6.76 11.39 2.37
C LEU A 168 7.36 12.45 3.29
N ALA A 169 7.12 13.72 2.99
CA ALA A 169 7.48 14.78 3.91
C ALA A 169 6.59 14.69 5.16
N ILE A 170 7.19 14.84 6.34
CA ILE A 170 6.48 14.87 7.61
C ILE A 170 6.11 16.33 7.91
N CYS A 171 4.85 16.56 8.26
CA CYS A 171 4.39 17.85 8.76
C CYS A 171 4.73 17.95 10.25
N ASP A 172 5.77 18.71 10.60
CA ASP A 172 5.99 19.08 11.99
C ASP A 172 4.87 20.04 12.44
N LYS A 173 4.20 19.71 13.54
CA LYS A 173 3.20 20.58 14.20
C LYS A 173 3.80 21.88 14.78
N ALA A 174 5.05 22.22 14.42
CA ALA A 174 5.79 23.37 14.94
C ALA A 174 5.69 24.63 14.06
N CYS A 175 4.85 24.62 13.03
CA CYS A 175 4.52 25.81 12.25
C CYS A 175 3.07 26.27 12.49
N GLU A 176 2.77 26.67 13.73
CA GLU A 176 1.74 27.68 14.05
C GLU A 176 2.36 28.80 14.89
#